data_AF-X1JEM3-F1
#
_entry.id   AF-X1JEM3-F1
#
_cell.length_a   1.000
_cell.length_b   1.000
_cell.length_c   1.000
_cell.angle_alpha   90.00
_cell.angle_beta   90.00
_cell.angle_gamma   90.00
#
_symmetry.space_group_name_H-M   'P 1'
#
loop_
_entity.id
_entity.type
_entity.pdbx_description
1 polymer ?
#
loop_
_entity_poly.entity_id
_entity_poly.type
_entity_poly.pdbx_seq_one_letter_code
_entity_poly.pdbx_strand_id
1 'polypeptide(L)'
;MTRTIYYFITHPLLLSVFWAWIAAQTIKVIVSSVNDKKISLHRFIEPGGMPSSHAAAVVALLTGVGIREGVTSTLFIVTLVLALITIYEAIGVRRQSGRQAELINELFRYLARRRSVKHQLIEQLG
;
A
#
# COMPACT_ATOMS: atom_id res chain seq x y z
N MET A 1 -1.69 -33.63 -16.30
CA MET A 1 -1.10 -32.33 -15.88
C MET A 1 -2.09 -31.18 -15.98
N THR A 2 -2.83 -31.03 -17.09
CA THR A 2 -3.78 -29.93 -17.33
C THR A 2 -4.94 -29.83 -16.33
N ARG A 3 -5.48 -30.96 -15.86
CA ARG A 3 -6.59 -30.98 -14.88
C ARG A 3 -6.20 -30.45 -13.49
N THR A 4 -5.02 -30.79 -12.99
CA THR A 4 -4.55 -30.34 -11.67
C THR A 4 -4.37 -28.82 -11.65
N ILE A 5 -3.80 -28.27 -12.72
CA ILE A 5 -3.64 -26.82 -12.91
C ILE A 5 -5.00 -26.13 -12.92
N TYR A 6 -5.97 -26.70 -13.64
CA TYR A 6 -7.33 -26.16 -13.70
C TYR A 6 -7.98 -26.11 -12.30
N TYR A 7 -7.93 -27.20 -11.54
CA TYR A 7 -8.48 -27.22 -10.17
C TYR A 7 -7.80 -26.25 -9.22
N PHE A 8 -6.48 -26.04 -9.38
CA PHE A 8 -5.74 -25.10 -8.56
C PHE A 8 -6.14 -23.64 -8.86
N ILE A 9 -6.19 -23.25 -10.13
CA ILE A 9 -6.53 -21.87 -10.53
C ILE A 9 -7.98 -21.53 -10.24
N THR A 10 -8.89 -22.52 -10.31
CA THR A 10 -10.31 -22.34 -10.00
C THR A 10 -10.63 -22.49 -8.52
N HIS A 11 -9.62 -22.72 -7.67
CA HIS A 11 -9.84 -22.96 -6.25
C HIS A 11 -10.48 -21.72 -5.59
N PRO A 12 -11.60 -21.86 -4.86
CA PRO A 12 -12.34 -20.70 -4.35
C PRO A 12 -11.53 -19.77 -3.43
N LEU A 13 -10.60 -20.33 -2.65
CA LEU A 13 -9.65 -19.54 -1.85
C LEU A 13 -8.72 -18.69 -2.71
N LEU A 14 -8.24 -19.22 -3.84
CA LEU A 14 -7.35 -18.49 -4.72
C LEU A 14 -8.12 -17.37 -5.45
N LEU A 15 -9.35 -17.67 -5.87
CA LEU A 15 -10.24 -16.70 -6.49
C LEU A 15 -10.61 -15.56 -5.52
N SER A 16 -10.89 -15.85 -4.24
CA SER A 16 -11.21 -14.80 -3.27
C SER A 16 -10.04 -13.84 -3.05
N VAL A 17 -8.81 -14.37 -2.94
CA VAL A 17 -7.59 -13.57 -2.83
C VAL A 17 -7.39 -12.72 -4.09
N PHE A 18 -7.55 -13.31 -5.27
CA PHE A 18 -7.43 -12.58 -6.54
C PHE A 18 -8.43 -11.44 -6.66
N TRP A 19 -9.70 -11.68 -6.35
CA TRP A 19 -10.74 -10.65 -6.42
C TRP A 19 -10.56 -9.56 -5.37
N ALA A 20 -10.11 -9.90 -4.16
CA ALA A 20 -9.78 -8.91 -3.14
C ALA A 20 -8.61 -8.02 -3.58
N TRP A 21 -7.60 -8.60 -4.23
CA TRP A 21 -6.48 -7.84 -4.80
C TRP A 21 -6.94 -6.88 -5.91
N ILE A 22 -7.76 -7.36 -6.85
CA ILE A 22 -8.34 -6.53 -7.92
C ILE A 22 -9.17 -5.39 -7.31
N ALA A 23 -10.06 -5.69 -6.37
CA ALA A 23 -10.89 -4.68 -5.72
C ALA A 23 -10.05 -3.60 -5.03
N ALA A 24 -8.99 -3.99 -4.32
CA ALA A 24 -8.09 -3.04 -3.67
C ALA A 24 -7.38 -2.12 -4.69
N GLN A 25 -6.94 -2.67 -5.82
CA GLN A 25 -6.30 -1.87 -6.88
C GLN A 25 -7.30 -0.94 -7.58
N THR A 26 -8.53 -1.40 -7.83
CA THR A 26 -9.60 -0.56 -8.39
C THR A 26 -9.94 0.60 -7.46
N ILE A 27 -10.11 0.33 -6.16
CA ILE A 27 -10.37 1.37 -5.16
C ILE A 27 -9.20 2.36 -5.11
N LYS A 28 -7.95 1.89 -5.19
CA LYS A 28 -6.77 2.76 -5.23
C LYS A 28 -6.86 3.74 -6.39
N VAL A 29 -7.16 3.27 -7.61
CA VAL A 29 -7.29 4.14 -8.78
C VAL A 29 -8.40 5.18 -8.58
N ILE A 30 -9.57 4.77 -8.06
CA ILE A 30 -10.71 5.66 -7.79
C ILE A 30 -10.33 6.74 -6.78
N VAL A 31 -9.83 6.37 -5.61
CA VAL A 31 -9.42 7.30 -4.54
C VAL A 31 -8.39 8.30 -5.06
N SER A 32 -7.43 7.79 -5.82
CA SER A 32 -6.36 8.61 -6.39
C SER A 32 -6.87 9.57 -7.48
N SER A 33 -7.85 9.15 -8.28
CA SER A 33 -8.45 9.98 -9.32
C SER A 33 -9.29 11.11 -8.74
N VAL A 34 -9.95 10.87 -7.61
CA VAL A 34 -10.70 11.88 -6.87
C VAL A 34 -9.76 12.93 -6.27
N ASN A 35 -8.66 12.49 -5.64
CA ASN A 35 -7.72 13.39 -4.98
C ASN A 35 -6.96 14.30 -5.96
N ASP A 36 -6.53 13.77 -7.11
CA ASP A 36 -5.71 14.52 -8.07
C ASP A 36 -6.52 15.16 -9.20
N LYS A 37 -7.85 15.01 -9.20
CA LYS A 37 -8.78 15.46 -10.25
C LYS A 37 -8.36 15.03 -11.66
N LYS A 38 -7.58 13.96 -11.77
CA LYS A 38 -7.05 13.39 -13.02
C LYS A 38 -7.06 11.87 -12.93
N ILE A 39 -7.60 11.22 -13.96
CA ILE A 39 -7.55 9.76 -14.07
C ILE A 39 -6.13 9.37 -14.45
N SER A 40 -5.41 8.74 -13.53
CA SER A 40 -4.06 8.21 -13.75
C SER A 40 -4.08 6.70 -13.65
N LEU A 41 -4.30 6.02 -14.78
CA LEU A 41 -4.24 4.54 -14.84
C LEU A 41 -2.86 3.99 -14.47
N HIS A 42 -1.80 4.82 -14.56
CA HIS A 42 -0.45 4.48 -14.13
C HIS A 42 -0.38 4.07 -12.65
N ARG A 43 -1.27 4.61 -11.79
CA ARG A 43 -1.35 4.24 -10.36
C ARG A 43 -1.82 2.82 -10.09
N PHE A 44 -2.37 2.13 -11.09
CA PHE A 44 -2.70 0.72 -10.96
C PHE A 44 -1.44 -0.15 -10.81
N ILE A 45 -0.30 0.31 -11.33
CA ILE A 45 0.99 -0.40 -11.35
C ILE A 45 1.99 0.22 -10.37
N GLU A 46 1.78 1.46 -9.91
CA GLU A 46 2.69 2.11 -8.96
C GLU A 46 2.75 1.37 -7.60
N PRO A 47 3.98 1.04 -7.12
CA PRO A 47 4.17 0.55 -5.77
C PRO A 47 3.91 1.68 -4.76
N GLY A 48 3.03 1.44 -3.80
CA GLY A 48 2.60 2.43 -2.80
C GLY A 48 1.13 2.85 -2.94
N GLY A 49 0.68 3.73 -2.05
CA GLY A 49 -0.70 4.24 -2.00
C GLY A 49 -1.67 3.49 -1.06
N MET A 50 -2.83 4.09 -0.82
CA MET A 50 -3.94 3.49 -0.07
C MET A 50 -5.12 3.19 -1.00
N PRO A 51 -5.83 2.06 -0.83
CA PRO A 51 -5.60 0.95 0.12
C PRO A 51 -4.45 0.01 -0.30
N SER A 52 -3.95 -0.82 0.64
CA SER A 52 -2.89 -1.81 0.37
C SER A 52 -3.48 -3.08 -0.25
N SER A 53 -3.03 -3.42 -1.46
CA SER A 53 -3.42 -4.64 -2.16
C SER A 53 -2.85 -5.91 -1.50
N HIS A 54 -1.65 -5.83 -0.91
CA HIS A 54 -1.05 -6.94 -0.16
C HIS A 54 -1.85 -7.23 1.12
N ALA A 55 -2.25 -6.19 1.85
CA ALA A 55 -3.09 -6.37 3.03
C ALA A 55 -4.46 -6.95 2.67
N ALA A 56 -5.09 -6.46 1.58
CA ALA A 56 -6.38 -6.99 1.11
C ALA A 56 -6.29 -8.49 0.74
N ALA A 57 -5.23 -8.88 0.02
CA ALA A 57 -4.99 -10.27 -0.37
C ALA A 57 -4.83 -11.19 0.85
N VAL A 58 -3.99 -10.80 1.82
CA VAL A 58 -3.72 -11.65 2.99
C VAL A 58 -4.92 -11.71 3.94
N VAL A 59 -5.68 -10.63 4.10
CA VAL A 59 -6.93 -10.63 4.87
C VAL A 59 -8.00 -11.51 4.21
N ALA A 60 -8.11 -11.50 2.87
CA ALA A 60 -9.01 -12.39 2.15
C ALA A 60 -8.62 -13.87 2.32
N LEU A 61 -7.32 -14.17 2.32
CA LEU A 61 -6.80 -15.51 2.59
C LEU A 61 -7.14 -15.96 4.02
N LEU A 62 -6.81 -15.15 5.03
CA LEU A 62 -7.13 -15.39 6.43
C LEU A 62 -8.63 -15.67 6.62
N THR A 63 -9.47 -14.82 6.04
CA THR A 63 -10.93 -14.94 6.14
C THR A 63 -11.41 -16.23 5.50
N GLY A 64 -10.94 -16.54 4.29
CA GLY A 64 -11.31 -17.77 3.60
C GLY A 64 -10.86 -19.03 4.35
N VAL A 65 -9.65 -19.02 4.94
CA VAL A 65 -9.15 -20.12 5.76
C VAL A 65 -9.96 -20.26 7.03
N GLY A 66 -10.33 -19.15 7.68
CA GLY A 66 -11.19 -19.16 8.87
C GLY A 66 -12.57 -19.75 8.59
N ILE A 67 -13.13 -19.48 7.40
CA ILE A 67 -14.41 -20.05 6.97
C ILE A 67 -14.28 -21.55 6.64
N ARG A 68 -13.20 -21.98 5.98
CA ARG A 68 -13.06 -23.36 5.49
C ARG A 68 -12.49 -24.35 6.51
N GLU A 69 -11.46 -23.94 7.23
CA GLU A 69 -10.70 -24.79 8.14
C GLU A 69 -11.07 -24.51 9.61
N GLY A 70 -11.77 -23.40 9.87
CA GLY A 70 -12.11 -22.95 11.22
C GLY A 70 -11.01 -22.13 11.88
N VAL A 71 -11.40 -21.26 12.81
CA VAL A 71 -10.50 -20.31 13.50
C VAL A 71 -9.54 -20.98 14.49
N THR A 72 -9.79 -22.23 14.86
CA THR A 72 -8.92 -23.03 15.75
C THR A 72 -7.90 -23.88 14.98
N SER A 73 -7.96 -23.88 13.65
CA SER A 73 -7.04 -24.66 12.82
C SER A 73 -5.63 -24.08 12.81
N THR A 74 -4.64 -24.95 12.68
CA THR A 74 -3.24 -24.55 12.48
C THR A 74 -3.09 -23.64 11.25
N LEU A 75 -3.84 -23.89 10.18
CA LEU A 75 -3.81 -23.07 8.96
C LEU A 75 -4.33 -21.65 9.20
N PHE A 76 -5.37 -21.50 10.01
CA PHE A 76 -5.85 -20.17 10.40
C PHE A 76 -4.80 -19.42 11.22
N ILE A 77 -4.15 -20.08 12.17
CA ILE A 77 -3.09 -19.46 12.99
C ILE A 77 -1.92 -19.00 12.10
N VAL A 78 -1.47 -19.84 11.17
CA VAL A 78 -0.39 -19.49 10.23
C VAL A 78 -0.77 -18.29 9.36
N THR A 79 -1.98 -18.29 8.79
CA THR A 79 -2.44 -17.17 7.94
C THR A 79 -2.71 -15.91 8.74
N LEU A 80 -3.09 -16.01 10.02
CA LEU A 80 -3.27 -14.88 10.92
C LEU A 80 -1.92 -14.21 11.22
N VAL A 81 -0.91 -14.98 11.57
CA VAL A 81 0.45 -14.47 11.79
C VAL A 81 0.98 -13.80 10.52
N LEU A 82 0.77 -14.41 9.35
CA LEU A 82 1.14 -13.82 8.06
C LEU A 82 0.42 -12.47 7.82
N ALA A 83 -0.88 -12.39 8.13
CA ALA A 83 -1.66 -11.16 8.02
C ALA A 83 -1.09 -10.06 8.92
N LEU A 84 -0.78 -10.38 10.17
CA LEU A 84 -0.22 -9.43 11.13
C LEU A 84 1.13 -8.90 10.68
N ILE A 85 2.04 -9.77 10.23
CA ILE A 85 3.36 -9.35 9.72
C ILE A 85 3.20 -8.44 8.50
N THR A 86 2.35 -8.83 7.54
CA THR A 86 2.14 -8.05 6.30
C THR A 86 1.54 -6.68 6.60
N ILE A 87 0.59 -6.60 7.54
CA ILE A 87 0.01 -5.34 8.00
C ILE A 87 1.07 -4.49 8.71
N TYR A 88 1.90 -5.10 9.56
CA TYR A 88 2.96 -4.40 10.28
C TYR A 88 4.00 -3.80 9.32
N GLU A 89 4.45 -4.56 8.32
CA GLU A 89 5.38 -4.06 7.30
C GLU A 89 4.76 -2.91 6.49
N ALA A 90 3.49 -3.03 6.10
CA ALA A 90 2.79 -1.97 5.38
C ALA A 90 2.69 -0.68 6.22
N ILE A 91 2.52 -0.77 7.54
CA ILE A 91 2.53 0.38 8.45
C ILE A 91 3.95 0.94 8.59
N GLY A 92 4.95 0.08 8.77
CA GLY A 92 6.35 0.45 8.93
C GLY A 92 6.88 1.28 7.76
N VAL A 93 6.70 0.77 6.54
CA VAL A 93 7.11 1.47 5.31
C VAL A 93 6.42 2.83 5.20
N ARG A 94 5.10 2.90 5.48
CA ARG A 94 4.35 4.16 5.43
C ARG A 94 4.85 5.20 6.44
N ARG A 95 5.19 4.79 7.67
CA ARG A 95 5.74 5.71 8.68
C ARG A 95 7.09 6.26 8.28
N GLN A 96 7.96 5.42 7.70
CA GLN A 96 9.29 5.86 7.26
C GLN A 96 9.21 6.82 6.07
N SER A 97 8.42 6.49 5.05
CA SER A 97 8.22 7.39 3.90
C SER A 97 7.57 8.72 4.31
N GLY A 98 6.63 8.70 5.26
CA GLY A 98 6.02 9.92 5.81
C GLY A 98 7.03 10.82 6.53
N ARG A 99 7.86 10.25 7.42
CA ARG A 99 8.94 10.99 8.10
C ARG A 99 9.97 11.53 7.13
N GLN A 100 10.34 10.75 6.11
CA GLN A 100 11.29 11.19 5.09
C GLN A 100 10.75 12.37 4.29
N ALA A 101 9.47 12.32 3.89
CA ALA A 101 8.82 13.44 3.20
C ALA A 101 8.74 14.70 4.08
N GLU A 102 8.46 14.56 5.38
CA GLU A 102 8.43 15.65 6.34
C GLU A 102 9.81 16.33 6.48
N LEU A 103 10.88 15.54 6.65
CA LEU A 103 12.26 16.03 6.72
C LEU A 103 12.68 16.76 5.43
N ILE A 104 12.30 16.23 4.26
CA ILE A 104 12.57 16.89 2.97
C ILE A 104 11.85 18.25 2.90
N ASN A 105 10.59 18.32 3.34
CA ASN A 105 9.82 19.56 3.36
C ASN A 105 10.42 20.60 4.33
N GLU A 106 10.97 20.16 5.46
CA GLU A 106 11.69 21.03 6.39
C GLU A 106 12.99 21.57 5.78
N LEU A 107 13.78 20.70 5.14
CA LEU A 107 15.01 21.09 4.46
C LEU A 107 14.74 22.13 3.36
N PHE A 108 13.69 21.93 2.55
CA PHE A 108 13.29 22.90 1.53
C PHE A 108 12.94 24.27 2.12
N ARG A 109 12.18 24.30 3.22
CA ARG A 109 11.83 25.54 3.93
C ARG A 109 13.06 26.25 4.48
N TYR A 110 14.00 25.50 5.06
CA TYR A 110 15.27 26.04 5.54
C TYR A 110 16.11 26.66 4.42
N LEU A 111 16.27 25.94 3.30
CA LEU A 111 17.01 26.43 2.14
C LEU A 111 16.37 27.67 1.50
N ALA A 112 15.04 27.70 1.39
CA ALA A 112 14.30 28.86 0.89
C ALA A 112 14.53 30.10 1.78
N ARG A 113 14.45 29.94 3.10
CA ARG A 113 14.73 31.02 4.06
C ARG A 113 16.19 31.49 3.98
N ARG A 114 17.15 30.58 3.84
CA ARG A 114 18.56 30.94 3.68
C ARG A 114 18.79 31.76 2.40
N ARG A 115 18.13 31.39 1.30
CA ARG A 115 18.22 32.12 0.02
C ARG A 115 17.62 33.53 0.13
N SER A 116 16.49 33.70 0.82
CA SER A 116 15.89 35.03 1.00
C SER A 116 16.77 35.95 1.84
N VAL A 117 17.35 35.45 2.94
CA VAL A 117 18.28 36.22 3.79
C VAL A 117 19.53 36.63 2.99
N LYS A 118 20.09 35.70 2.19
CA LYS A 118 21.25 36.02 1.33
C LYS A 118 20.93 37.13 0.33
N HIS A 119 19.75 37.13 -0.29
CA HIS A 119 19.35 38.19 -1.21
C HIS A 119 19.21 39.55 -0.50
N GLN A 120 18.57 39.59 0.67
CA GLN A 120 18.43 40.83 1.46
C GLN A 120 19.78 41.42 1.85
N LEU A 121 20.74 40.59 2.27
CA LEU A 121 22.07 41.06 2.64
C LEU A 121 22.86 41.64 1.45
N ILE A 122 22.72 41.06 0.26
CA ILE A 122 23.37 41.59 -0.95
C ILE A 122 22.76 42.95 -1.35
N GLU A 123 21.45 43.11 -1.19
CA GLU A 123 20.73 44.36 -1.50
C GLU A 123 21.05 45.49 -0.51
N GLN A 124 21.37 45.17 0.75
CA GLN A 124 21.75 46.16 1.78
C GLN A 124 23.24 46.52 1.79
N LEU A 125 24.10 45.70 1.19
CA LEU A 125 25.56 45.87 1.18
C LEU A 125 26.12 46.28 -0.20
N GLY A 126 25.26 46.35 -1.22
CA GLY A 126 25.54 46.96 -2.53
C GLY A 126 24.92 48.34 -2.63
#